data_AF-A0A3S3Q919-F1
#
_entry.id   AF-A0A3S3Q919-F1
#
_cell.length_a   1.000
_cell.length_b   1.000
_cell.length_c   1.000
_cell.angle_alpha   90.00
_cell.angle_beta   90.00
_cell.angle_gamma   90.00
#
_symmetry.space_group_name_H-M   'P 1'
#
loop_
_entity.id
_entity.type
_entity.pdbx_description
1 polymer ?
#
loop_
_entity_poly.entity_id
_entity_poly.type
_entity_poly.pdbx_seq_one_letter_code
_entity_poly.pdbx_strand_id
1 'polypeptide(L)'
;MKKFLVCFLIAFAFSMNAQDKSVPLSIKNFELYSILKKSNSFKDFPALPETVNEHYVGGELMYTSAETDKFTLRIMADGEFRFEMKKPAPTFVKTTYYIRFPNNTLFGYAMMTGKDGVIQVTVYQAEKFVYTGSIKK
;
A
#
# COMPACT_ATOMS: atom_id res chain seq x y z
N MET A 1 -51.29 5.88 0.49
CA MET A 1 -50.14 6.15 1.39
C MET A 1 -49.07 5.06 1.27
N LYS A 2 -48.45 4.88 0.09
CA LYS A 2 -47.35 3.89 -0.12
C LYS A 2 -46.12 4.47 -0.87
N LYS A 3 -46.20 5.71 -1.36
CA LYS A 3 -45.16 6.33 -2.19
C LYS A 3 -44.14 7.18 -1.41
N PHE A 4 -44.43 7.51 -0.15
CA PHE A 4 -43.53 8.32 0.69
C PHE A 4 -42.47 7.50 1.45
N LEU A 5 -42.69 6.20 1.62
CA LEU A 5 -41.75 5.33 2.34
C LEU A 5 -40.49 5.01 1.51
N VAL A 6 -40.63 4.98 0.17
CA VAL A 6 -39.54 4.63 -0.75
C VAL A 6 -38.51 5.75 -0.85
N CYS A 7 -38.94 7.02 -0.83
CA CYS A 7 -37.99 8.15 -0.87
C CYS A 7 -37.16 8.27 0.41
N PHE A 8 -37.67 7.82 1.56
CA PHE A 8 -36.94 7.84 2.83
C PHE A 8 -35.88 6.72 2.94
N LEU A 9 -36.13 5.57 2.31
CA LEU A 9 -35.16 4.45 2.24
C LEU A 9 -33.99 4.76 1.30
N ILE A 10 -34.21 5.55 0.25
CA ILE A 10 -33.15 5.98 -0.67
C ILE A 10 -32.19 6.97 0.01
N ALA A 11 -32.67 7.83 0.91
CA ALA A 11 -31.82 8.77 1.65
C ALA A 11 -30.85 8.08 2.64
N PHE A 12 -31.22 6.92 3.19
CA PHE A 12 -30.32 6.10 4.02
C PHE A 12 -29.31 5.28 3.21
N ALA A 13 -29.60 4.97 1.94
CA ALA A 13 -28.66 4.26 1.07
C ALA A 13 -27.48 5.15 0.61
N PHE A 14 -27.60 6.48 0.69
CA PHE A 14 -26.60 7.43 0.19
C PHE A 14 -25.56 7.91 1.22
N SER A 15 -25.45 7.26 2.38
CA SER A 15 -24.41 7.59 3.38
C SER A 15 -23.45 6.44 3.68
N MET A 16 -23.17 5.60 2.68
CA MET A 16 -21.88 4.89 2.61
C MET A 16 -20.77 5.88 2.20
N ASN A 17 -20.61 6.96 2.96
CA ASN A 17 -19.53 7.91 2.71
C ASN A 17 -18.20 7.25 3.06
N ALA A 18 -17.22 7.41 2.19
CA ALA A 18 -15.86 7.07 2.55
C ALA A 18 -15.44 7.93 3.75
N GLN A 19 -14.87 7.31 4.78
CA GLN A 19 -14.47 7.98 6.01
C GLN A 19 -12.98 7.77 6.25
N ASP A 20 -12.25 8.88 6.41
CA ASP A 20 -10.86 8.85 6.84
C ASP A 20 -10.77 9.05 8.36
N LYS A 21 -9.92 8.26 9.01
CA LYS A 21 -9.65 8.35 10.46
C LYS A 21 -8.15 8.37 10.71
N SER A 22 -7.70 9.36 11.47
CA SER A 22 -6.32 9.43 11.94
C SER A 22 -6.16 8.57 13.20
N VAL A 23 -5.29 7.58 13.17
CA VAL A 23 -5.09 6.59 14.24
C VAL A 23 -3.61 6.29 14.45
N PRO A 24 -3.19 5.75 15.61
CA PRO A 24 -1.83 5.25 15.79
C PRO A 24 -1.52 4.09 14.85
N LEU A 25 -0.28 3.98 14.38
CA LEU A 25 0.20 2.82 13.64
C LEU A 25 0.06 1.56 14.51
N SER A 26 -0.61 0.53 13.98
CA SER A 26 -0.77 -0.72 14.73
C SER A 26 0.58 -1.39 15.00
N ILE A 27 0.71 -1.99 16.19
CA ILE A 27 1.92 -2.73 16.60
C ILE A 27 2.29 -3.78 15.56
N LYS A 28 1.31 -4.53 15.05
CA LYS A 28 1.51 -5.53 14.00
C LYS A 28 2.16 -4.92 12.74
N ASN A 29 1.65 -3.79 12.26
CA ASN A 29 2.21 -3.16 11.06
C ASN A 29 3.62 -2.61 11.31
N PHE A 30 3.87 -2.10 12.52
CA PHE A 30 5.21 -1.69 12.94
C PHE A 30 6.21 -2.85 12.96
N GLU A 31 5.82 -4.02 13.49
CA GLU A 31 6.66 -5.22 13.50
C GLU A 31 6.95 -5.75 12.10
N LEU A 32 5.93 -5.81 11.23
CA LEU A 32 6.11 -6.22 9.83
C LEU A 32 7.01 -5.25 9.07
N TYR A 33 6.87 -3.95 9.30
CA TYR A 33 7.76 -2.95 8.72
C TYR A 33 9.20 -3.10 9.24
N SER A 34 9.37 -3.46 10.51
CA SER A 34 10.68 -3.75 11.09
C SER A 34 11.32 -4.98 10.45
N ILE A 35 10.55 -6.02 10.10
CA ILE A 35 11.01 -7.16 9.32
C ILE A 35 11.45 -6.72 7.92
N LEU A 36 10.64 -5.89 7.24
CA LEU A 36 10.98 -5.36 5.91
C LEU A 36 12.35 -4.68 5.92
N LYS A 37 12.59 -3.78 6.88
CA LYS A 37 13.83 -3.02 7.00
C LYS A 37 15.07 -3.85 7.32
N LYS A 38 14.93 -5.10 7.75
CA LYS A 38 16.08 -6.02 7.90
C LYS A 38 16.61 -6.49 6.54
N SER A 39 15.81 -6.45 5.49
CA SER A 39 16.26 -6.78 4.14
C SER A 39 17.15 -5.68 3.55
N ASN A 40 18.24 -6.08 2.90
CA ASN A 40 19.20 -5.16 2.29
C ASN A 40 18.56 -4.23 1.26
N SER A 41 17.50 -4.65 0.59
CA SER A 41 16.79 -3.84 -0.41
C SER A 41 15.96 -2.70 0.20
N PHE A 42 15.65 -2.78 1.51
CA PHE A 42 14.70 -1.87 2.17
C PHE A 42 15.27 -1.20 3.43
N LYS A 43 16.51 -1.53 3.83
CA LYS A 43 17.15 -0.98 5.05
C LYS A 43 17.17 0.56 5.11
N ASP A 44 17.27 1.21 3.95
CA ASP A 44 17.36 2.67 3.83
C ASP A 44 15.99 3.36 3.73
N PHE A 45 14.89 2.60 3.89
CA PHE A 45 13.55 3.18 3.97
C PHE A 45 13.42 3.97 5.29
N PRO A 46 12.82 5.18 5.27
CA PRO A 46 12.62 6.00 6.48
C PRO A 46 11.77 5.28 7.53
N ALA A 47 11.72 5.79 8.76
CA ALA A 47 10.72 5.32 9.71
C ALA A 47 9.31 5.66 9.22
N LEU A 48 8.31 4.84 9.56
CA LEU A 48 6.91 5.22 9.36
C LEU A 48 6.50 6.24 10.42
N PRO A 49 5.57 7.16 10.10
CA PRO A 49 5.00 8.05 11.10
C PRO A 49 4.22 7.24 12.15
N GLU A 50 4.21 7.74 13.39
CA GLU A 50 3.48 7.13 14.51
C GLU A 50 1.95 7.20 14.30
N THR A 51 1.49 8.21 13.58
CA THR A 51 0.08 8.40 13.22
C THR A 51 -0.12 8.15 11.73
N VAL A 52 -1.15 7.39 11.41
CA VAL A 52 -1.53 6.98 10.06
C VAL A 52 -3.01 7.27 9.81
N ASN A 53 -3.42 7.25 8.54
CA ASN A 53 -4.82 7.48 8.17
C ASN A 53 -5.45 6.20 7.65
N GLU A 54 -6.48 5.71 8.33
CA GLU A 54 -7.31 4.60 7.88
C GLU A 54 -8.46 5.12 7.01
N HIS A 55 -8.64 4.48 5.85
CA HIS A 55 -9.69 4.77 4.90
C HIS A 55 -10.75 3.67 4.93
N TYR A 56 -11.98 4.07 5.26
CA TYR A 56 -13.13 3.17 5.37
C TYR A 56 -14.15 3.43 4.26
N VAL A 57 -14.76 2.38 3.73
CA VAL A 57 -15.91 2.47 2.81
C VAL A 57 -16.99 1.53 3.30
N GLY A 58 -18.21 2.04 3.49
CA GLY A 58 -19.30 1.21 4.03
C GLY A 58 -19.06 0.66 5.44
N GLY A 59 -18.17 1.28 6.21
CA GLY A 59 -17.74 0.80 7.53
C GLY A 59 -16.62 -0.25 7.49
N GLU A 60 -16.20 -0.71 6.32
CA GLU A 60 -15.09 -1.65 6.16
C GLU A 60 -13.78 -0.91 5.91
N LEU A 61 -12.71 -1.33 6.60
CA LEU A 61 -11.38 -0.79 6.36
C LEU A 61 -10.90 -1.24 4.99
N MET A 62 -10.58 -0.30 4.10
CA MET A 62 -10.05 -0.58 2.77
C MET A 62 -8.52 -0.57 2.76
N TYR A 63 -7.93 0.46 3.39
CA TYR A 63 -6.49 0.58 3.56
C TYR A 63 -6.13 1.55 4.69
N THR A 64 -4.96 1.35 5.27
CA THR A 64 -4.25 2.34 6.08
C THR A 64 -3.21 3.03 5.22
N SER A 65 -3.04 4.34 5.34
CA SER A 65 -2.10 5.13 4.56
C SER A 65 -1.15 5.94 5.43
N ALA A 66 0.08 6.06 4.97
CA ALA A 66 1.11 6.86 5.60
C ALA A 66 1.97 7.51 4.53
N GLU A 67 2.53 8.67 4.83
CA GLU A 67 3.34 9.43 3.88
C GLU A 67 4.69 9.77 4.49
N THR A 68 5.74 9.59 3.71
CA THR A 68 7.12 9.93 4.07
C THR A 68 7.72 10.84 3.00
N ASP A 69 8.96 11.30 3.21
CA ASP A 69 9.72 12.03 2.19
C ASP A 69 10.04 11.15 0.96
N LYS A 70 10.20 9.83 1.14
CA LYS A 70 10.57 8.90 0.06
C LYS A 70 9.39 8.26 -0.67
N PHE A 71 8.31 7.93 0.05
CA PHE A 71 7.19 7.19 -0.51
C PHE A 71 5.85 7.51 0.14
N THR A 72 4.79 7.16 -0.56
CA THR A 72 3.45 6.97 0.02
C THR A 72 3.22 5.48 0.25
N LEU A 73 2.87 5.11 1.47
CA LEU A 73 2.52 3.74 1.86
C LEU A 73 1.01 3.60 1.91
N ARG A 74 0.49 2.50 1.36
CA ARG A 74 -0.85 1.97 1.65
C ARG A 74 -0.73 0.53 2.13
N ILE A 75 -1.24 0.23 3.30
CA ILE A 75 -1.41 -1.12 3.83
C ILE A 75 -2.86 -1.51 3.56
N MET A 76 -3.07 -2.40 2.61
CA MET A 76 -4.40 -2.85 2.20
C MET A 76 -5.05 -3.69 3.31
N ALA A 77 -6.38 -3.80 3.27
CA ALA A 77 -7.15 -4.60 4.23
C ALA A 77 -6.67 -6.07 4.35
N ASP A 78 -6.14 -6.63 3.26
CA ASP A 78 -5.61 -7.99 3.21
C ASP A 78 -4.15 -8.11 3.71
N GLY A 79 -3.56 -7.01 4.19
CA GLY A 79 -2.21 -6.95 4.72
C GLY A 79 -1.11 -6.73 3.68
N GLU A 80 -1.46 -6.44 2.42
CA GLU A 80 -0.46 -6.04 1.41
C GLU A 80 0.03 -4.61 1.62
N PHE A 81 1.34 -4.43 1.70
CA PHE A 81 2.01 -3.14 1.75
C PHE A 81 2.33 -2.69 0.33
N ARG A 82 1.82 -1.52 -0.04
CA ARG A 82 2.05 -0.86 -1.31
C ARG A 82 2.86 0.42 -1.09
N PHE A 83 4.07 0.45 -1.61
CA PHE A 83 4.93 1.63 -1.53
C PHE A 83 5.02 2.28 -2.90
N GLU A 84 4.49 3.50 -3.05
CA GLU A 84 4.65 4.30 -4.26
C GLU A 84 5.76 5.33 -4.03
N MET A 85 6.88 5.19 -4.76
CA MET A 85 8.04 6.06 -4.58
C MET A 85 7.78 7.43 -5.17
N LYS A 86 8.00 8.49 -4.37
CA LYS A 86 7.83 9.87 -4.81
C LYS A 86 8.92 10.34 -5.77
N LYS A 87 10.13 9.79 -5.60
CA LYS A 87 11.32 10.09 -6.40
C LYS A 87 11.95 8.77 -6.88
N PRO A 88 11.44 8.16 -7.95
CA PRO A 88 12.05 6.97 -8.53
C PRO A 88 13.45 7.29 -9.08
N ALA A 89 14.25 6.25 -9.35
CA ALA A 89 15.58 6.44 -9.93
C ALA A 89 15.47 7.10 -11.33
N PRO A 90 16.50 7.84 -11.80
CA PRO A 90 16.40 8.71 -12.97
C PRO A 90 15.92 8.06 -14.29
N THR A 91 16.10 6.74 -14.41
CA THR A 91 15.70 5.92 -15.57
C THR A 91 14.22 5.53 -15.56
N PHE A 92 13.55 5.65 -14.42
CA PHE A 92 12.16 5.23 -14.22
C PHE A 92 11.25 6.43 -14.00
N VAL A 93 10.02 6.35 -14.52
CA VAL A 93 8.95 7.33 -14.26
C VAL A 93 8.09 6.94 -13.07
N LYS A 94 8.04 5.65 -12.74
CA LYS A 94 7.27 5.10 -11.64
C LYS A 94 7.96 3.90 -11.04
N THR A 95 7.98 3.83 -9.71
CA THR A 95 8.40 2.65 -8.97
C THR A 95 7.37 2.37 -7.88
N THR A 96 6.80 1.17 -7.91
CA THR A 96 5.82 0.73 -6.91
C THR A 96 6.18 -0.65 -6.40
N TYR A 97 6.22 -0.82 -5.07
CA TYR A 97 6.46 -2.09 -4.42
C TYR A 97 5.15 -2.68 -3.90
N TYR A 98 5.00 -3.99 -4.00
CA TYR A 98 3.85 -4.77 -3.52
C TYR A 98 4.39 -5.90 -2.65
N ILE A 99 4.25 -5.77 -1.34
CA ILE A 99 4.89 -6.63 -0.34
C ILE A 99 3.84 -7.25 0.58
N ARG A 100 4.00 -8.53 0.92
CA ARG A 100 3.22 -9.26 1.92
C ARG A 100 4.16 -9.99 2.88
N PHE A 101 3.62 -10.40 4.01
CA PHE A 101 4.37 -11.09 5.06
C PHE A 101 3.71 -12.40 5.53
N PRO A 102 3.47 -13.39 4.65
CA PRO A 102 2.98 -14.69 5.09
C PRO A 102 3.98 -15.29 6.10
N ASN A 103 3.49 -15.67 7.28
CA ASN A 103 4.31 -16.18 8.39
C ASN A 103 5.52 -15.28 8.71
N ASN A 104 5.31 -13.96 8.77
CA ASN A 104 6.35 -12.96 9.07
C ASN A 104 7.57 -13.00 8.13
N THR A 105 7.42 -13.60 6.94
CA THR A 105 8.48 -13.69 5.93
C THR A 105 8.14 -12.76 4.78
N LEU A 106 9.11 -11.96 4.32
CA LEU A 106 8.91 -11.02 3.22
C LEU A 106 8.66 -11.76 1.90
N PHE A 107 7.59 -11.40 1.19
CA PHE A 107 7.34 -11.81 -0.19
C PHE A 107 6.79 -10.63 -0.98
N GLY A 108 7.24 -10.40 -2.19
CA GLY A 108 6.67 -9.33 -3.01
C GLY A 108 7.44 -9.02 -4.27
N TYR A 109 7.08 -7.92 -4.91
CA TYR A 109 7.77 -7.44 -6.11
C TYR A 109 7.74 -5.93 -6.23
N ALA A 110 8.72 -5.37 -6.95
CA ALA A 110 8.72 -4.00 -7.44
C ALA A 110 8.33 -3.99 -8.91
N MET A 111 7.44 -3.10 -9.30
CA MET A 111 7.22 -2.71 -10.68
C MET A 111 7.87 -1.35 -10.94
N MET A 112 8.74 -1.30 -11.92
CA MET A 112 9.48 -0.09 -12.32
C MET A 112 9.18 0.20 -13.79
N THR A 113 8.48 1.29 -14.05
CA THR A 113 8.19 1.71 -15.43
C THR A 113 9.29 2.64 -15.91
N GLY A 114 10.02 2.22 -16.94
CA GLY A 114 11.06 3.01 -17.59
C GLY A 114 10.47 4.18 -18.39
N LYS A 115 11.30 5.20 -18.64
CA LYS A 115 10.97 6.30 -19.56
C LYS A 115 10.77 5.84 -21.00
N ASP A 116 11.36 4.69 -21.34
CA ASP A 116 11.21 3.98 -22.61
C ASP A 116 9.91 3.15 -22.70
N GLY A 117 9.08 3.15 -21.65
CA GLY A 117 7.84 2.38 -21.59
C GLY A 117 8.03 0.91 -21.21
N VAL A 118 9.27 0.45 -20.98
CA VAL A 118 9.54 -0.93 -20.53
C VAL A 118 9.22 -1.05 -19.05
N ILE A 119 8.47 -2.08 -18.66
CA ILE A 119 8.19 -2.38 -17.27
C ILE A 119 9.16 -3.44 -16.79
N GLN A 120 9.98 -3.11 -15.80
CA GLN A 120 10.83 -4.07 -15.09
C GLN A 120 10.11 -4.54 -13.83
N VAL A 121 10.09 -5.85 -13.63
CA VAL A 121 9.52 -6.49 -12.43
C VAL A 121 10.63 -7.18 -11.67
N THR A 122 10.85 -6.77 -10.42
CA THR A 122 11.84 -7.36 -9.53
C THR A 122 11.17 -8.08 -8.38
N VAL A 123 11.44 -9.37 -8.19
CA VAL A 123 10.82 -10.21 -7.15
C VAL A 123 11.72 -10.32 -5.91
N TYR A 124 11.10 -10.23 -4.73
CA TYR A 124 11.71 -10.37 -3.43
C TYR A 124 11.09 -11.55 -2.66
N GLN A 125 11.94 -12.36 -2.05
CA GLN A 125 11.53 -13.45 -1.17
C GLN A 125 12.53 -13.57 -0.02
N ALA A 126 12.01 -13.57 1.20
CA ALA A 126 12.78 -13.48 2.43
C ALA A 126 13.75 -12.28 2.38
N GLU A 127 15.05 -12.52 2.59
CA GLU A 127 16.09 -11.48 2.61
C GLU A 127 16.73 -11.24 1.23
N LYS A 128 16.26 -11.91 0.17
CA LYS A 128 16.96 -11.95 -1.12
C LYS A 128 16.12 -11.41 -2.27
N PHE A 129 16.84 -10.77 -3.19
CA PHE A 129 16.43 -10.62 -4.57
C PHE A 129 16.35 -12.01 -5.23
N VAL A 130 15.27 -12.27 -5.96
CA VAL A 130 15.06 -13.56 -6.63
C VAL A 130 15.24 -13.45 -8.14
N TYR A 131 14.64 -12.44 -8.77
CA TYR A 131 14.55 -12.34 -10.22
C TYR A 131 14.20 -10.93 -10.70
N THR A 132 14.72 -10.51 -11.86
CA THR A 132 14.22 -9.36 -12.63
C THR A 132 13.82 -9.81 -14.03
N GLY A 133 12.59 -9.49 -14.41
CA GLY A 133 12.08 -9.65 -15.78
C GLY A 133 11.68 -8.31 -16.38
N SER A 134 11.61 -8.24 -17.72
CA SER A 134 11.17 -7.05 -18.45
C SER A 134 9.96 -7.38 -19.32
N ILE A 135 8.95 -6.52 -19.28
CA ILE A 135 7.76 -6.58 -20.11
C ILE A 135 7.81 -5.36 -21.03
N LYS A 136 7.90 -5.61 -22.35
CA LYS A 136 7.70 -4.56 -23.35
C LYS A 136 6.22 -4.43 -23.62
N LYS A 137 5.72 -3.20 -23.57
CA LYS A 137 4.36 -2.87 -23.98
C LYS A 137 4.24 -2.88 -25.50
#